data_AF-A0A0D0CNU7-F1
#
_entry.id   AF-A0A0D0CNU7-F1
#
_cell.length_a   1.000
_cell.length_b   1.000
_cell.length_c   1.000
_cell.angle_alpha   90.00
_cell.angle_beta   90.00
_cell.angle_gamma   90.00
#
_symmetry.space_group_name_H-M   'P 1'
#
loop_
_entity.id
_entity.type
_entity.pdbx_description
1 polymer ?
#
loop_
_entity_poly.entity_id
_entity_poly.type
_entity_poly.pdbx_seq_one_letter_code
_entity_poly.pdbx_strand_id
1 'polypeptide(L)' 'KKKGEGLISREVKGTVKFGGGSLMVWGCIGWNGYVAILEGGLLQSMEDSGIPADEVIFQQDNDPKHTSRRAQ' A
#
# COMPACT_ATOMS: atom_id res chain seq x y z
N LYS A 1 -43.10 14.39 -0.25
CA LYS A 1 -42.43 13.72 0.88
C LYS A 1 -42.72 14.49 2.15
N LYS A 2 -42.90 13.82 3.30
CA LYS A 2 -43.05 14.52 4.58
C LYS A 2 -41.71 15.16 4.96
N LYS A 3 -41.77 16.36 5.53
CA LYS A 3 -40.58 17.08 6.03
C LYS A 3 -39.95 16.24 7.15
N GLY A 4 -38.71 15.77 6.95
CA GLY A 4 -37.95 15.00 7.95
C GLY A 4 -37.74 13.50 7.64
N GLU A 5 -38.32 12.95 6.58
CA GLU A 5 -38.04 11.57 6.16
C GLU A 5 -36.74 11.47 5.34
N GLY A 6 -35.90 10.47 5.64
CA GLY A 6 -34.65 10.21 4.92
C GLY A 6 -34.84 9.83 3.45
N LEU A 7 -33.78 9.97 2.64
CA LEU A 7 -33.81 9.58 1.22
C LEU A 7 -33.77 8.05 1.07
N ILE A 8 -34.60 7.50 0.19
CA ILE A 8 -34.57 6.07 -0.16
C ILE A 8 -33.52 5.84 -1.24
N SER A 9 -32.98 4.62 -1.34
CA SER A 9 -31.87 4.29 -2.25
C SER A 9 -32.13 4.64 -3.74
N ARG A 10 -33.39 4.65 -4.18
CA ARG A 10 -33.78 5.06 -5.56
C ARG A 10 -33.71 6.56 -5.82
N GLU A 11 -33.57 7.37 -4.78
CA GLU A 11 -33.51 8.84 -4.86
C GLU A 11 -32.06 9.36 -4.78
N VAL A 12 -31.08 8.47 -4.60
CA VAL A 12 -29.66 8.83 -4.44
C VAL A 12 -28.83 8.13 -5.52
N LYS A 13 -27.99 8.90 -6.21
CA LYS A 13 -26.99 8.37 -7.14
C LYS A 13 -25.72 8.05 -6.36
N GLY A 14 -25.31 6.78 -6.31
CA GLY A 14 -24.06 6.38 -5.65
C GLY A 14 -22.84 7.07 -6.27
N THR A 15 -21.92 7.53 -5.43
CA THR A 15 -20.64 8.10 -5.86
C THR A 15 -19.50 7.33 -5.20
N VAL A 16 -18.35 7.23 -5.88
CA VAL A 16 -17.18 6.52 -5.35
C VAL A 16 -16.45 7.34 -4.28
N LYS A 17 -16.58 8.67 -4.32
CA LYS A 17 -15.99 9.60 -3.34
C LYS A 17 -17.05 10.58 -2.87
N PHE A 18 -17.22 10.67 -1.54
CA PHE A 18 -18.18 11.56 -0.89
C PHE A 18 -17.63 12.99 -0.77
N GLY A 19 -18.53 13.97 -0.63
CA GLY A 19 -18.22 15.41 -0.66
C GLY A 19 -17.54 15.99 0.58
N GLY A 20 -16.86 15.17 1.39
CA GLY A 20 -16.18 15.61 2.63
C GLY A 20 -14.79 16.20 2.43
N GLY A 21 -14.33 16.31 1.18
CA GLY A 21 -12.96 16.68 0.85
C GLY A 21 -11.97 15.52 1.04
N SER A 22 -10.74 15.71 0.55
CA SER A 22 -9.64 14.75 0.71
C SER A 22 -8.33 15.48 0.94
N LEU A 23 -7.53 15.03 1.90
CA LEU A 23 -6.15 15.48 2.07
C LEU A 23 -5.23 14.55 1.28
N MET A 24 -4.38 15.13 0.43
CA MET A 24 -3.35 14.39 -0.28
C MET A 24 -2.01 14.68 0.38
N VAL A 25 -1.32 13.64 0.84
CA VAL A 25 0.01 13.73 1.42
C VAL A 25 0.98 13.03 0.48
N TRP A 26 2.14 13.65 0.25
CA TRP A 26 3.23 13.03 -0.49
C TRP A 26 4.31 12.54 0.48
N GLY A 27 4.80 11.33 0.26
CA GLY A 27 5.96 10.78 0.96
C GLY A 27 6.91 10.16 -0.04
N CYS A 28 8.21 10.22 0.24
CA CYS A 28 9.23 9.52 -0.52
C CYS A 28 10.01 8.57 0.38
N ILE A 29 10.34 7.41 -0.17
CA ILE A 29 11.28 6.46 0.43
C ILE A 29 12.51 6.47 -0.47
N GLY A 30 13.62 6.96 0.08
CA GLY A 30 14.92 6.84 -0.57
C GLY A 30 15.51 5.44 -0.38
N TRP A 31 16.59 5.17 -1.12
CA TRP A 31 17.30 3.90 -1.09
C TRP A 31 17.73 3.45 0.32
N ASN A 32 18.11 4.38 1.22
CA ASN A 32 18.46 4.07 2.61
C ASN A 32 17.28 3.46 3.38
N GLY A 33 16.10 4.08 3.27
CA GLY A 33 14.92 3.62 3.98
C GLY A 33 14.44 2.28 3.45
N TYR A 34 14.57 2.08 2.14
CA TYR A 34 14.29 0.81 1.50
C TYR A 34 15.20 -0.32 2.01
N VAL A 35 16.52 -0.11 2.05
CA VAL A 35 17.47 -1.12 2.56
C VAL A 35 17.18 -1.42 4.04
N ALA A 36 16.91 -0.40 4.86
CA ALA A 36 16.58 -0.60 6.27
C ALA A 36 15.31 -1.46 6.48
N ILE A 37 14.31 -1.34 5.59
CA ILE A 37 13.11 -2.18 5.61
C ILE A 37 13.47 -3.65 5.31
N LEU A 38 14.30 -3.88 4.29
CA LEU A 38 14.73 -5.23 3.93
C LEU A 38 15.58 -5.86 5.05
N GLU A 39 16.56 -5.13 5.57
CA GLU A 39 17.42 -5.58 6.67
C GLU A 39 16.62 -5.92 7.93
N GLY A 40 15.59 -5.12 8.25
CA GLY A 40 14.80 -5.30 9.45
C GLY A 40 13.69 -6.36 9.36
N GLY A 41 13.24 -6.73 8.15
CA GLY A 41 12.00 -7.50 7.99
C GLY A 41 12.06 -8.68 7.03
N LEU A 42 13.03 -8.75 6.11
CA LEU A 42 12.98 -9.75 5.04
C LEU A 42 13.14 -11.18 5.57
N LEU A 43 14.18 -11.45 6.37
CA LEU A 43 14.45 -12.79 6.88
C LEU A 43 13.33 -13.28 7.80
N GLN A 44 12.84 -12.43 8.71
CA GLN A 44 11.72 -12.77 9.58
C GLN A 44 10.46 -13.08 8.76
N SER A 45 10.17 -12.31 7.71
CA SER A 45 9.01 -12.56 6.84
C SER A 45 9.14 -13.89 6.09
N MET A 46 10.36 -14.27 5.68
CA MET A 46 10.61 -15.57 5.05
C MET A 46 10.35 -16.71 6.04
N GLU A 47 10.83 -16.59 7.27
CA GLU A 47 10.58 -17.57 8.33
C GLU A 47 9.07 -17.69 8.67
N ASP A 48 8.41 -16.56 8.89
CA ASP A 48 6.99 -16.50 9.25
C ASP A 48 6.07 -17.03 8.13
N SER A 49 6.52 -16.94 6.87
CA SER A 49 5.76 -17.46 5.73
C SER A 49 5.67 -18.99 5.71
N GLY A 50 6.62 -19.69 6.35
CA GLY A 50 6.74 -21.15 6.28
C GLY A 50 7.11 -21.68 4.89
N ILE A 51 7.48 -20.81 3.95
CA ILE A 51 7.93 -21.20 2.61
C ILE A 51 9.36 -21.73 2.74
N PRO A 52 9.66 -22.93 2.23
CA PRO A 52 11.01 -23.47 2.29
C PRO A 52 11.96 -22.59 1.48
N ALA A 53 13.18 -22.40 2.00
CA ALA A 53 14.10 -21.37 1.50
C ALA A 53 14.48 -21.52 0.02
N ASP A 54 14.43 -22.74 -0.52
CA ASP A 54 14.69 -23.07 -1.92
C ASP A 54 13.52 -22.73 -2.86
N GLU A 55 12.33 -22.49 -2.32
CA GLU A 55 11.15 -22.04 -3.08
C GLU A 55 10.92 -20.53 -2.98
N VAL A 56 11.68 -19.81 -2.14
CA VAL A 56 11.51 -18.36 -1.98
C VAL A 56 12.02 -17.61 -3.20
N ILE A 57 11.14 -16.79 -3.78
CA ILE A 57 11.47 -15.85 -4.85
C ILE A 57 11.38 -14.43 -4.30
N PHE A 58 12.49 -13.71 -4.31
CA PHE A 58 12.49 -12.29 -4.02
C PHE A 58 12.10 -11.49 -5.27
N GLN A 59 10.95 -10.82 -5.23
CA GLN A 59 10.41 -10.05 -6.35
C GLN A 59 10.22 -8.59 -5.95
N GLN A 60 10.63 -7.69 -6.85
CA GLN A 60 10.46 -6.24 -6.69
C GLN A 60 10.08 -5.60 -8.03
N ASP A 61 9.42 -4.46 -7.97
CA ASP A 61 9.14 -3.68 -9.17
C ASP A 61 10.39 -2.94 -9.66
N ASN A 62 10.33 -2.40 -10.89
CA ASN A 62 11.43 -1.66 -11.50
C ASN A 62 11.47 -0.18 -11.08
N ASP A 63 10.94 0.19 -9.90
CA ASP A 63 11.09 1.55 -9.38
C ASP A 63 12.60 1.88 -9.22
N PRO A 64 13.07 3.05 -9.70
CA PRO A 64 14.47 3.45 -9.59
C PRO A 64 15.09 3.26 -8.19
N LYS A 65 14.31 3.40 -7.11
CA LYS A 65 14.83 3.21 -5.74
C LYS A 65 15.30 1.77 -5.46
N HIS A 66 14.72 0.78 -6.13
CA HIS A 66 15.10 -0.64 -6.01
C HIS A 66 16.35 -0.98 -6.83
N THR A 67 16.73 -0.11 -7.78
CA THR A 67 17.91 -0.30 -8.64
C THR A 67 19.16 0.43 -8.14
N SER A 68 19.13 0.98 -6.93
CA SER A 68 20.28 1.70 -6.37
C SER A 68 21.46 0.75 -6.10
N ARG A 69 22.71 1.23 -6.22
CA ARG A 69 23.90 0.39 -5.95
C ARG A 69 23.96 -0.20 -4.54
N ARG A 70 23.29 0.42 -3.57
CA ARG A 70 23.24 -0.06 -2.19
C ARG A 70 22.11 -1.07 -1.96
N ALA A 71 21.19 -1.21 -2.91
CA ALA A 71 20.14 -2.22 -2.93
C ALA A 71 20.52 -3.47 -3.73
N GLN A 72 21.62 -3.43 -4.50
CA GLN A 72 22.13 -4.53 -5.34
C GLN A 72 23.09 -5.43 -4.57
#